data_AF-A0A966HE64-F1
#
_entry.id   AF-A0A966HE64-F1
#
_cell.length_a   1.000
_cell.length_b   1.000
_cell.length_c   1.000
_cell.angle_alpha   90.00
_cell.angle_beta   90.00
_cell.angle_gamma   90.00
#
_symmetry.space_group_name_H-M   'P 1'
#
loop_
_entity.id
_entity.type
_entity.pdbx_description
1 polymer ?
#
loop_
_entity_poly.entity_id
_entity_poly.type
_entity_poly.pdbx_seq_one_letter_code
_entity_poly.pdbx_strand_id
1 'polypeptide(L)' 'MLDANKDFEDRNLTVSEEAIEKAINYLKFHDPSNANRDYATGLLKSMQVAANTMADASALNFEDFVDRYNQSLKNKEN' A
#
# COMPACT_ATOMS: atom_id res chain seq x y z
N MET A 1 8.28 16.00 2.10
CA MET A 1 7.93 15.71 0.69
C MET A 1 8.32 14.28 0.41
N LEU A 2 7.50 13.55 -0.34
CA LEU A 2 7.80 12.17 -0.74
C LEU A 2 8.92 12.15 -1.79
N ASP A 3 9.65 11.05 -1.86
CA ASP A 3 10.65 10.71 -2.86
C ASP A 3 10.28 9.36 -3.49
N ALA A 4 10.11 9.32 -4.82
CA ALA A 4 9.65 8.13 -5.52
C ALA A 4 10.63 6.94 -5.40
N ASN A 5 11.94 7.22 -5.39
CA ASN A 5 12.98 6.20 -5.40
C ASN A 5 13.30 5.68 -4.00
N LYS A 6 12.93 6.42 -2.95
CA LYS A 6 13.12 6.02 -1.55
C LYS A 6 11.85 5.49 -0.90
N ASP A 7 10.72 6.17 -1.10
CA ASP A 7 9.47 5.87 -0.38
C ASP A 7 8.65 4.77 -1.06
N PHE A 8 8.98 4.43 -2.31
CA PHE A 8 8.39 3.32 -3.07
C PHE A 8 9.45 2.33 -3.58
N GLU A 9 10.64 2.34 -2.97
CA GLU A 9 11.74 1.41 -3.27
C GLU A 9 11.35 -0.02 -2.88
N ASP A 10 10.69 -0.16 -1.72
CA ASP A 10 10.16 -1.42 -1.25
C ASP A 10 8.77 -1.70 -1.86
N ARG A 11 8.78 -2.02 -3.16
CA ARG A 11 7.60 -2.55 -3.86
C ARG A 11 7.28 -3.98 -3.45
N ASN A 12 8.09 -4.54 -2.55
CA ASN A 12 7.95 -5.91 -2.13
C ASN A 12 6.85 -6.00 -1.07
N LEU A 13 5.61 -6.09 -1.54
CA LEU A 13 4.42 -6.43 -0.74
C LEU A 13 4.48 -7.87 -0.19
N THR A 14 5.68 -8.36 0.13
CA THR A 14 5.91 -9.68 0.67
C THR A 14 5.13 -9.82 1.97
N VAL A 15 4.39 -10.92 2.07
CA VAL A 15 3.67 -11.28 3.28
C VAL A 15 4.70 -11.61 4.36
N SER A 16 5.00 -10.63 5.22
CA SER A 16 5.82 -10.79 6.43
C SER A 16 4.94 -10.96 7.67
N GLU A 17 5.50 -11.45 8.77
CA GLU A 17 4.79 -11.55 10.05
C GLU A 17 4.28 -10.18 10.52
N GLU A 18 5.10 -9.13 10.38
CA GLU A 18 4.71 -7.77 10.74
C GLU A 18 3.52 -7.28 9.88
N ALA A 19 3.53 -7.57 8.57
CA ALA A 19 2.42 -7.22 7.69
C ALA A 19 1.13 -7.99 8.07
N ILE A 20 1.25 -9.28 8.41
CA ILE A 20 0.12 -10.09 8.88
C ILE A 20 -0.46 -9.52 10.17
N GLU A 21 0.36 -9.14 11.15
CA GLU A 21 -0.12 -8.54 12.40
C GLU A 21 -0.85 -7.21 12.16
N LYS A 22 -0.31 -6.34 11.29
CA LYS A 22 -0.98 -5.10 10.90
C LYS A 22 -2.31 -5.35 10.21
N ALA A 23 -2.36 -6.33 9.30
CA ALA A 23 -3.60 -6.73 8.63
C ALA A 23 -4.65 -7.28 9.61
N ILE A 24 -4.24 -8.12 10.56
CA ILE A 24 -5.13 -8.60 11.64
C ILE A 24 -5.65 -7.42 12.46
N ASN A 25 -4.78 -6.47 12.84
CA ASN A 25 -5.20 -5.30 13.61
C ASN A 25 -6.18 -4.43 12.84
N TYR A 26 -5.98 -4.23 11.53
CA TYR A 26 -6.96 -3.57 10.67
C TYR A 26 -8.31 -4.32 10.69
N LEU A 27 -8.31 -5.64 10.49
CA LEU A 27 -9.52 -6.45 10.47
C LEU A 27 -10.28 -6.39 11.81
N LYS A 28 -9.61 -6.30 12.96
CA LYS A 28 -10.28 -6.15 14.26
C LYS A 28 -11.24 -4.95 14.33
N PHE A 29 -11.02 -3.90 13.56
CA PHE A 29 -11.88 -2.71 13.54
C PHE A 29 -12.88 -2.71 12.37
N HIS A 30 -12.52 -3.34 11.25
CA HIS A 30 -13.29 -3.23 10.00
C HIS A 30 -14.06 -4.51 9.64
N ASP A 31 -13.54 -5.68 10.01
CA ASP A 31 -14.19 -6.98 9.83
C ASP A 31 -13.75 -7.97 10.93
N PRO A 32 -14.26 -7.80 12.17
CA PRO A 32 -13.77 -8.54 13.32
C PRO A 32 -13.99 -10.05 13.19
N SER A 33 -15.00 -10.47 12.43
CA SER A 33 -15.34 -11.87 12.19
C SER A 33 -14.25 -12.63 11.43
N ASN A 34 -13.49 -11.90 10.62
CA ASN A 34 -12.40 -12.41 9.79
C ASN A 34 -11.02 -11.96 10.28
N ALA A 35 -10.90 -11.43 11.50
CA ALA A 35 -9.63 -10.95 12.08
C ALA A 35 -8.70 -12.09 12.53
N ASN A 36 -8.41 -13.02 11.61
CA ASN A 36 -7.54 -14.16 11.80
C ASN A 36 -6.40 -14.17 10.77
N ARG A 37 -5.40 -15.02 11.05
CA ARG A 37 -4.16 -15.11 10.28
C ARG A 37 -4.38 -15.55 8.84
N ASP A 38 -5.26 -16.52 8.60
CA ASP A 38 -5.49 -17.08 7.28
C ASP A 38 -6.15 -16.05 6.36
N TYR A 39 -7.16 -15.35 6.86
CA TYR A 39 -7.84 -14.30 6.12
C TYR A 39 -6.92 -13.09 5.88
N ALA A 40 -6.17 -12.65 6.89
CA ALA A 40 -5.19 -11.58 6.75
C ALA A 40 -4.12 -11.91 5.70
N THR A 41 -3.65 -13.16 5.68
CA THR A 41 -2.69 -13.65 4.66
C THR A 41 -3.29 -13.61 3.26
N GLY A 42 -4.54 -14.07 3.11
CA GLY A 42 -5.27 -14.02 1.84
C GLY A 42 -5.48 -12.59 1.34
N LEU A 43 -5.87 -11.68 2.24
CA LEU A 43 -6.03 -10.26 1.96
C LEU A 43 -4.72 -9.65 1.44
N LEU A 44 -3.61 -9.85 2.14
CA LEU A 44 -2.30 -9.33 1.73
C LEU A 44 -1.86 -9.86 0.36
N LYS A 45 -2.05 -11.16 0.08
CA LYS A 45 -1.77 -11.73 -1.24
C LYS A 45 -2.64 -11.11 -2.34
N SER A 46 -3.93 -10.91 -2.07
CA SER A 46 -4.84 -10.28 -3.02
C SER A 46 -4.43 -8.82 -3.32
N MET A 47 -4.01 -8.07 -2.30
CA MET A 47 -3.50 -6.71 -2.45
C MET A 47 -2.20 -6.68 -3.25
N GLN A 48 -1.29 -7.64 -3.04
CA GLN A 48 -0.07 -7.77 -3.83
C GLN A 48 -0.38 -8.02 -5.31
N VAL A 49 -1.29 -8.95 -5.62
CA VAL A 49 -1.72 -9.21 -7.00
C VAL A 49 -2.38 -7.99 -7.62
N ALA A 50 -3.25 -7.30 -6.87
CA ALA A 50 -3.92 -6.10 -7.35
C ALA A 50 -2.93 -4.95 -7.62
N ALA A 51 -1.96 -4.74 -6.73
CA ALA A 51 -0.91 -3.74 -6.91
C ALA A 51 -0.04 -4.03 -8.12
N ASN A 52 0.38 -5.28 -8.31
CA ASN A 52 1.14 -5.70 -9.49
C ASN A 52 0.32 -5.52 -10.76
N THR A 53 -0.96 -5.94 -10.75
CA THR A 53 -1.86 -5.77 -11.90
C THR A 53 -2.08 -4.29 -12.21
N MET A 54 -2.21 -3.42 -11.22
CA MET A 54 -2.31 -1.98 -11.47
C MET A 54 -1.00 -1.41 -12.02
N ALA A 55 0.15 -1.81 -11.48
CA ALA A 55 1.46 -1.39 -12.00
C ALA A 55 1.70 -1.87 -13.44
N ASP A 56 1.19 -3.05 -13.81
CA ASP A 56 1.29 -3.62 -15.15
C ASP A 56 0.23 -3.04 -16.12
N ALA A 57 -1.01 -2.87 -15.64
CA ALA A 57 -2.15 -2.43 -16.46
C ALA A 57 -2.24 -0.90 -16.61
N SER A 58 -1.56 -0.16 -15.74
CA SER A 58 -1.48 1.30 -15.86
C SER A 58 -0.02 1.74 -15.86
N ALA A 59 0.27 2.72 -16.69
CA ALA A 59 1.50 3.50 -16.73
C ALA A 59 1.68 4.31 -15.43
N LEU A 60 1.67 3.64 -14.27
CA LEU A 60 1.88 4.23 -12.96
C LEU A 60 3.32 4.73 -12.87
N ASN A 61 3.49 5.98 -13.29
CA ASN A 61 4.70 6.74 -13.08
C ASN A 61 4.69 7.28 -11.64
N PHE A 62 5.34 6.55 -10.73
CA PHE A 62 5.47 6.95 -9.33
C PHE A 62 6.18 8.31 -9.18
N GLU A 63 7.03 8.70 -10.13
CA GLU A 63 7.63 10.04 -10.15
C GLU A 63 6.56 11.12 -10.38
N ASP A 64 5.71 10.95 -11.41
CA ASP A 64 4.60 11.88 -11.68
C ASP A 64 3.61 11.96 -10.50
N PHE A 65 3.36 10.84 -9.82
CA PHE A 65 2.52 10.82 -8.62
C PHE A 65 3.14 11.65 -7.49
N VAL A 66 4.41 11.40 -7.18
CA VAL A 66 5.13 12.09 -6.10
C VAL A 66 5.22 13.59 -6.38
N ASP A 67 5.49 13.98 -7.62
CA ASP A 67 5.54 15.39 -8.02
C ASP A 67 4.20 16.11 -7.80
N ARG A 68 3.10 15.50 -8.26
CA ARG A 68 1.75 16.08 -8.08
C ARG A 68 1.35 16.13 -6.62
N TYR A 69 1.69 15.11 -5.84
CA TYR A 69 1.40 15.06 -4.40
C TYR A 69 2.16 16.16 -3.64
N ASN A 70 3.47 16.28 -3.89
CA ASN A 70 4.30 17.29 -3.23
C ASN A 70 3.87 18.73 -3.61
N GLN A 71 3.45 18.96 -4.86
CA GLN A 71 2.85 20.24 -5.26
C GLN A 71 1.55 20.51 -4.50
N SER A 72 0.69 19.51 -4.31
CA SER A 72 -0.56 19.67 -3.57
C SER A 72 -0.35 20.07 -2.10
N LEU A 73 0.72 19.62 -1.47
CA LEU A 73 1.07 19.99 -0.10
C LEU A 73 1.53 21.45 -0.02
N LYS A 74 2.41 21.88 -0.94
CA LYS A 74 2.84 23.29 -1.04
C LYS A 74 1.67 24.25 -1.23
N ASN A 75 0.67 23.85 -2.01
CA ASN A 75 -0.50 24.66 -2.28
C ASN A 75 -1.48 24.76 -1.10
N LYS A 76 -1.37 23.89 -0.09
CA LYS A 76 -2.16 23.96 1.15
C LYS A 76 -1.50 24.78 2.26
N GLU A 77 -0.21 25.09 2.10
CA GLU A 77 0.58 25.89 3.05
C GLU A 77 0.54 27.40 2.71
N ASN A 78 -0.08 27.78 1.58
CA ASN A 78 -0.38 29.15 1.17
C ASN A 78 -1.86 29.48 1.37
#